data_AF-A0A4S5AG36-F1
#
_entry.id   AF-A0A4S5AG36-F1
#
_cell.length_a   1.000
_cell.length_b   1.000
_cell.length_c   1.000
_cell.angle_alpha   90.00
_cell.angle_beta   90.00
_cell.angle_gamma   90.00
#
_symmetry.space_group_name_H-M   'P 1'
#
loop_
_entity.id
_entity.type
_entity.pdbx_description
1 polymer ?
#
loop_
_entity_poly.entity_id
_entity_poly.type
_entity_poly.pdbx_seq_one_letter_code
_entity_poly.pdbx_strand_id
1 'polypeptide(L)'
;MTALLRSERARRGLRPTDLAEAIGVHPMSILRWERRERLPGPAHIHALARVLEIEPARVAGFFDDVRAAAPAEPGPAGHRGQGVRALRWRAEV
;
A
#
# COMPACT_ATOMS: atom_id res chain seq x y z
N MET A 1 -7.70 -12.80 11.66
CA MET A 1 -7.03 -13.20 10.40
C MET A 1 -6.22 -12.02 9.90
N THR A 2 -4.90 -12.11 9.97
CA THR A 2 -3.97 -11.05 9.55
C THR A 2 -4.02 -10.88 8.04
N ALA A 3 -4.28 -9.65 7.58
CA ALA A 3 -4.29 -9.32 6.15
C ALA A 3 -2.94 -9.66 5.49
N LEU A 4 -2.96 -10.28 4.32
CA LEU A 4 -1.78 -10.77 3.57
C LEU A 4 -0.61 -9.77 3.51
N LEU A 5 -0.93 -8.49 3.24
CA LEU A 5 0.07 -7.43 3.16
C LEU A 5 0.73 -7.15 4.52
N ARG A 6 -0.06 -7.14 5.59
CA ARG A 6 0.45 -6.93 6.95
C ARG A 6 1.37 -8.07 7.38
N SER A 7 0.98 -9.32 7.10
CA SER A 7 1.81 -10.48 7.46
C SER A 7 3.12 -10.50 6.68
N GLU A 8 3.08 -10.19 5.38
CA GLU A 8 4.28 -10.16 4.55
C GLU A 8 5.23 -9.04 4.97
N ARG A 9 4.68 -7.85 5.25
CA ARG A 9 5.44 -6.72 5.79
C ARG A 9 6.09 -7.07 7.14
N ALA A 10 5.33 -7.67 8.06
CA ALA A 10 5.84 -8.05 9.38
C ALA A 10 6.92 -9.14 9.32
N ARG A 11 6.77 -10.13 8.43
CA ARG A 11 7.78 -11.17 8.17
C ARG A 11 9.13 -10.58 7.76
N ARG A 12 9.11 -9.43 7.09
CA ARG A 12 10.29 -8.69 6.63
C ARG A 12 10.81 -7.68 7.65
N GLY A 13 10.19 -7.56 8.84
CA GLY A 13 10.54 -6.56 9.84
C GLY A 13 10.25 -5.12 9.42
N LEU A 14 9.47 -4.90 8.35
CA LEU A 14 9.19 -3.57 7.82
C LEU A 14 8.09 -2.89 8.65
N ARG A 15 8.29 -1.61 9.00
CA ARG A 15 7.21 -0.78 9.53
C ARG A 15 6.36 -0.24 8.36
N PRO A 16 5.10 0.17 8.60
CA PRO A 16 4.29 0.79 7.55
C PRO A 16 4.96 2.01 6.90
N THR A 17 5.76 2.77 7.67
CA THR A 17 6.54 3.91 7.20
C THR A 17 7.61 3.49 6.21
N ASP A 18 8.35 2.42 6.50
CA ASP A 18 9.46 1.95 5.67
C ASP A 18 8.94 1.44 4.32
N LEU A 19 7.81 0.73 4.34
CA LEU A 19 7.12 0.29 3.11
C LEU A 19 6.56 1.46 2.30
N ALA A 20 6.04 2.49 2.99
CA ALA A 20 5.50 3.67 2.33
C ALA A 20 6.61 4.49 1.65
N GLU A 21 7.75 4.64 2.31
CA GLU A 21 8.94 5.29 1.77
C GLU A 21 9.46 4.58 0.52
N ALA A 22 9.60 3.24 0.58
CA ALA A 22 10.06 2.44 -0.55
C ALA A 22 9.15 2.54 -1.80
N ILE A 23 7.86 2.80 -1.59
CA ILE A 23 6.86 2.93 -2.67
C ILE A 23 6.65 4.40 -3.07
N GLY A 24 7.05 5.36 -2.24
CA GLY A 24 6.82 6.79 -2.47
C GLY A 24 5.39 7.24 -2.15
N VAL A 25 4.75 6.67 -1.12
CA VAL A 25 3.39 7.01 -0.68
C VAL A 25 3.36 7.43 0.79
N HIS A 26 2.23 7.98 1.24
CA HIS A 26 2.02 8.28 2.65
C HIS A 26 1.79 7.00 3.47
N PRO A 27 2.30 6.86 4.71
CA PRO A 27 2.11 5.66 5.55
C PRO A 27 0.63 5.29 5.79
N MET A 28 -0.23 6.30 5.88
CA MET A 28 -1.68 6.10 5.97
C MET A 28 -2.26 5.34 4.77
N SER A 29 -1.68 5.48 3.57
CA SER A 29 -2.07 4.70 2.39
C SER A 29 -1.83 3.20 2.60
N ILE A 30 -0.67 2.85 3.17
CA ILE A 30 -0.34 1.45 3.51
C ILE A 30 -1.34 0.88 4.51
N LEU A 31 -1.64 1.62 5.58
CA LEU A 31 -2.61 1.18 6.59
C LEU A 31 -4.02 0.97 5.99
N ARG A 32 -4.47 1.88 5.13
CA ARG A 32 -5.77 1.76 4.43
C ARG A 32 -5.80 0.57 3.47
N TRP A 33 -4.70 0.30 2.76
CA TRP A 33 -4.58 -0.85 1.87
C TRP A 33 -4.56 -2.18 2.65
N GLU A 34 -3.80 -2.26 3.74
CA GLU A 34 -3.81 -3.45 4.62
C GLU A 34 -5.20 -3.75 5.17
N ARG A 35 -5.99 -2.71 5.46
CA ARG A 35 -7.38 -2.83 5.95
C ARG A 35 -8.41 -2.99 4.84
N ARG A 36 -7.98 -3.03 3.57
CA ARG A 36 -8.87 -3.11 2.40
C ARG A 36 -9.89 -1.96 2.30
N GLU A 37 -9.65 -0.84 2.98
CA GLU A 37 -10.53 0.36 2.95
C GLU A 37 -10.43 1.12 1.63
N ARG A 38 -9.32 0.94 0.91
CA ARG A 38 -9.07 1.57 -0.39
C ARG A 38 -8.26 0.62 -1.26
N LEU A 39 -8.54 0.64 -2.56
CA LEU A 39 -7.80 -0.15 -3.53
C LEU A 39 -6.57 0.64 -4.04
N PRO A 40 -5.38 0.04 -4.07
CA PRO A 40 -4.25 0.61 -4.79
C PRO A 40 -4.47 0.54 -6.31
N GLY A 41 -3.91 1.52 -7.04
CA GLY A 41 -3.84 1.44 -8.50
C GLY A 41 -2.79 0.42 -8.97
N PRO A 42 -2.79 0.06 -10.28
CA PRO A 42 -1.89 -0.96 -10.83
C PRO A 42 -0.40 -0.70 -10.55
N ALA A 43 0.06 0.55 -10.68
CA ALA A 43 1.45 0.91 -10.39
C ALA A 43 1.84 0.63 -8.92
N HIS A 44 0.93 0.85 -7.98
CA HIS A 44 1.17 0.56 -6.56
C HIS A 44 1.13 -0.94 -6.27
N ILE A 45 0.32 -1.72 -6.99
CA ILE A 45 0.30 -3.18 -6.87
C ILE A 45 1.69 -3.74 -7.25
N HIS A 46 2.25 -3.29 -8.38
CA HIS A 46 3.60 -3.70 -8.78
C HIS A 46 4.68 -3.23 -7.80
N ALA A 47 4.55 -2.02 -7.25
CA ALA A 47 5.50 -1.51 -6.26
C ALA A 47 5.44 -2.31 -4.94
N LEU A 48 4.23 -2.62 -4.44
CA LEU A 48 4.01 -3.49 -3.30
C LEU A 48 4.60 -4.87 -3.54
N ALA A 49 4.30 -5.48 -4.70
CA ALA A 49 4.81 -6.78 -5.10
C ALA A 49 6.34 -6.85 -5.09
N ARG A 50 7.00 -5.80 -5.61
CA ARG A 50 8.47 -5.70 -5.64
C ARG A 50 9.06 -5.59 -4.22
N VAL A 51 8.57 -4.67 -3.39
CA VAL A 51 9.13 -4.44 -2.04
C VAL A 51 8.82 -5.59 -1.10
N LEU A 52 7.66 -6.20 -1.26
CA LEU A 52 7.21 -7.37 -0.49
C LEU A 52 7.60 -8.70 -1.15
N GLU A 53 8.41 -8.69 -2.22
CA GLU A 53 8.81 -9.84 -3.06
C GLU A 53 7.76 -10.95 -3.12
N ILE A 54 6.56 -10.55 -3.49
CA ILE A 54 5.43 -11.43 -3.71
C ILE A 54 4.92 -11.20 -5.12
N GLU A 55 4.35 -12.25 -5.71
CA GLU A 55 3.79 -12.16 -7.05
C GLU A 55 2.73 -11.06 -7.17
N PRO A 56 2.78 -10.18 -8.20
CA PRO A 56 1.79 -9.12 -8.39
C PRO A 56 0.35 -9.63 -8.44
N ALA A 57 0.13 -10.81 -9.02
CA ALA A 57 -1.18 -11.46 -9.07
C ALA A 57 -1.71 -11.82 -7.67
N ARG A 58 -0.83 -12.21 -6.74
CA ARG A 58 -1.21 -12.48 -5.34
C ARG A 58 -1.57 -11.19 -4.61
N VAL A 59 -0.89 -10.07 -4.91
CA VAL A 59 -1.24 -8.75 -4.38
C VAL A 59 -2.60 -8.29 -4.95
N ALA A 60 -2.81 -8.41 -6.25
CA ALA A 60 -4.08 -8.05 -6.90
C ALA A 60 -5.24 -8.88 -6.35
N GLY A 61 -5.07 -10.21 -6.24
CA GLY A 61 -6.06 -11.13 -5.68
C GLY A 61 -6.44 -10.79 -4.24
N PHE A 62 -5.52 -10.22 -3.44
CA PHE A 62 -5.87 -9.71 -2.11
C PHE A 62 -6.87 -8.54 -2.14
N PHE A 63 -6.98 -7.79 -3.24
CA PHE A 63 -7.92 -6.69 -3.39
C PHE A 63 -9.15 -7.04 -4.24
N ASP A 64 -9.13 -8.15 -4.98
CA ASP A 64 -10.24 -8.55 -5.85
C ASP A 64 -11.54 -8.84 -5.08
N ASP A 65 -11.45 -9.35 -3.84
CA ASP A 65 -12.59 -9.52 -2.92
C ASP A 65 -13.36 -8.21 -2.67
N VAL A 66 -12.66 -7.07 -2.73
CA VAL A 66 -13.20 -5.72 -2.48
C VAL A 66 -13.72 -5.09 -3.77
N ARG A 67 -13.06 -5.38 -4.91
CA ARG A 67 -13.45 -4.88 -6.24
C ARG A 67 -14.76 -5.51 -6.72
N ALA A 68 -15.00 -6.78 -6.40
CA ALA A 68 -16.26 -7.46 -6.76
C ALA A 68 -17.50 -6.84 -6.07
N ALA A 69 -17.32 -6.21 -4.91
CA ALA A 69 -18.41 -5.60 -4.14
C ALA A 69 -18.75 -4.16 -4.58
N ALA A 70 -17.88 -3.49 -5.34
CA ALA A 70 -18.10 -2.12 -5.83
C ALA A 70 -18.32 -2.15 -7.34
N PRO A 71 -19.56 -2.07 -7.86
CA PRO A 71 -19.79 -1.97 -9.28
C PRO A 71 -19.20 -0.65 -9.80
N ALA A 72 -18.71 -0.72 -11.03
CA ALA A 72 -17.93 0.28 -11.74
C ALA A 72 -18.42 1.73 -11.58
N GLU A 73 -17.71 2.49 -10.74
CA GLU A 73 -17.55 3.93 -10.94
C GLU A 73 -16.03 4.15 -11.06
N PRO A 74 -15.51 4.73 -12.15
CA PRO A 74 -14.14 5.17 -12.23
C PRO A 74 -13.98 6.41 -11.32
N GLY A 75 -14.01 6.18 -10.00
CA GLY A 75 -13.63 7.17 -9.00
C GLY A 75 -12.23 7.69 -9.32
N PRO A 76 -11.98 9.00 -9.18
CA PRO A 76 -10.80 9.64 -9.76
C PRO A 76 -9.57 8.90 -9.29
N ALA A 77 -8.69 8.55 -10.25
CA ALA A 77 -7.39 7.93 -10.01
C ALA A 77 -6.68 8.70 -8.89
N GLY A 78 -6.87 8.25 -7.67
CA GLY A 78 -6.53 9.05 -6.52
C GLY A 78 -5.08 8.82 -6.19
N HIS A 79 -4.24 9.50 -6.97
CA HIS A 79 -2.88 9.83 -6.64
C HIS A 79 -2.82 11.34 -6.42
N ARG A 80 -2.93 11.77 -5.17
CA ARG A 80 -2.23 12.97 -4.72
C ARG A 80 -1.93 12.92 -3.22
N GLY A 81 -0.82 12.27 -2.89
CA GLY A 81 0.05 12.68 -1.79
C GLY A 81 1.30 13.31 -2.38
N GLN A 82 1.16 14.25 -3.32
CA GLN A 82 2.26 15.10 -3.76
C GLN A 82 2.37 16.27 -2.77
N GLY A 83 3.44 16.31 -1.99
CA GLY A 83 3.70 17.29 -0.92
C GLY A 83 3.70 16.58 0.44
N VAL A 84 4.84 16.19 1.00
CA VAL A 84 5.81 17.12 1.60
C VAL A 84 7.23 16.55 1.51
N ARG A 85 7.91 16.81 0.40
CA ARG A 85 9.32 16.43 0.21
C ARG A 85 10.30 17.21 1.12
N ALA A 86 9.87 17.80 2.24
CA ALA A 86 10.68 18.76 3.01
C ALA A 86 10.36 18.92 4.51
N LEU A 87 9.42 18.20 5.12
CA LEU A 87 9.05 18.46 6.51
C LEU A 87 9.31 17.29 7.44
N ARG A 88 10.54 17.31 7.97
CA ARG A 88 10.96 16.89 9.32
C ARG A 88 10.72 15.41 9.67
N TRP A 89 11.83 14.67 9.75
CA TRP A 89 12.13 13.98 11.01
C TRP A 89 13.63 13.83 11.20
N ARG A 90 14.21 14.81 11.91
CA ARG A 90 15.36 14.53 12.77
C ARG A 90 14.82 13.75 13.97
N ALA A 91 15.27 12.53 14.15
CA ALA A 91 15.46 11.94 15.47
C ALA A 91 16.43 10.76 15.32
N GLU A 92 17.69 11.07 15.03
CA GLU A 92 18.76 10.36 15.69
C GLU A 92 18.77 10.85 17.14
N VAL A 93 18.53 9.94 18.09
CA VAL A 93 19.21 9.87 19.40
C VAL A 93 19.25 8.40 19.80
#